data_AF-A0A7Y5FN04-F1
#
_entry.id   AF-A0A7Y5FN04-F1
#
_cell.length_a   1.000
_cell.length_b   1.000
_cell.length_c   1.000
_cell.angle_alpha   90.00
_cell.angle_beta   90.00
_cell.angle_gamma   90.00
#
_symmetry.space_group_name_H-M   'P 1'
#
loop_
_entity.id
_entity.type
_entity.pdbx_description
1 polymer ?
#
loop_
_entity_poly.entity_id
_entity_poly.type
_entity_poly.pdbx_seq_one_letter_code
_entity_poly.pdbx_strand_id
1 'polypeptide(L)'
;VFELAGGFLSNSVAIMSDALHDLGDSLAILLAMFLEKISVRKRDDNYSYGYKRFSLLSAVISSLIVAAGSLSIIYEAVQRVFNPEETNSAIMFLMAVAGIVINYMGYRRLESSERNQRAIKLHLLEDILGWVSVLVASVVIYFTKLTVIDPAISIAIALFILYKAILNIKEFVKIFLQAVPEDVESSSVLDEVRKIEGIRSVHDFHLWTMDGNYNVLTLHVVIERETDPEHIIRIRKQIREISRKYKIDHETIEIGYCNEECEFVDC
;
A
#
# COMPACT_ATOMS: atom_id res chain seq x y z
N VAL A 1 -6.62 -20.45 12.82
CA VAL A 1 -6.70 -21.45 13.94
C VAL A 1 -6.61 -22.87 13.40
N PHE A 2 -7.40 -23.20 12.37
CA PHE A 2 -7.28 -24.47 11.65
C PHE A 2 -5.86 -24.68 11.09
N GLU A 3 -5.25 -23.70 10.41
CA GLU A 3 -3.87 -23.87 9.94
C GLU A 3 -2.87 -24.01 11.08
N LEU A 4 -2.99 -23.21 12.16
CA LEU A 4 -2.07 -23.31 13.31
C LEU A 4 -2.07 -24.73 13.88
N ALA A 5 -3.25 -25.30 14.10
CA ALA A 5 -3.37 -26.69 14.57
C ALA A 5 -2.78 -27.68 13.56
N GLY A 6 -3.08 -27.51 12.27
CA GLY A 6 -2.52 -28.36 11.20
C GLY A 6 -1.01 -28.26 11.05
N GLY A 7 -0.42 -27.08 11.24
CA GLY A 7 1.02 -26.85 11.21
C GLY A 7 1.75 -27.58 12.33
N PHE A 8 1.24 -27.46 13.56
CA PHE A 8 1.78 -28.21 14.71
C PHE A 8 1.63 -29.72 14.52
N LEU A 9 0.48 -30.20 14.06
CA LEU A 9 0.22 -31.64 13.88
C LEU A 9 1.02 -32.24 12.71
N SER A 10 1.27 -31.47 11.66
CA SER A 10 2.05 -31.93 10.50
C SER A 10 3.55 -31.76 10.67
N ASN A 11 3.99 -30.97 11.66
CA ASN A 11 5.34 -30.45 11.75
C ASN A 11 5.82 -29.84 10.42
N SER A 12 4.96 -29.06 9.75
CA SER A 12 5.28 -28.38 8.48
C SER A 12 5.52 -26.89 8.69
N VAL A 13 6.66 -26.40 8.22
CA VAL A 13 6.96 -24.95 8.19
C VAL A 13 6.08 -24.26 7.15
N ALA A 14 5.74 -24.92 6.04
CA ALA A 14 4.91 -24.30 5.02
C ALA A 14 3.49 -24.02 5.52
N ILE A 15 2.90 -24.96 6.27
CA ILE A 15 1.58 -24.73 6.88
C ILE A 15 1.66 -23.71 8.02
N MET A 16 2.73 -23.75 8.82
CA MET A 16 2.94 -22.73 9.86
C MET A 16 3.14 -21.34 9.27
N SER A 17 3.84 -21.24 8.15
CA SER A 17 4.06 -20.02 7.38
C SER A 17 2.74 -19.40 6.94
N ASP A 18 1.88 -20.20 6.32
CA ASP A 18 0.55 -19.79 5.88
C ASP A 18 -0.31 -19.33 7.08
N ALA A 19 -0.30 -20.12 8.16
CA ALA A 19 -1.01 -19.77 9.40
C ALA A 19 -0.56 -18.43 10.02
N LEU A 20 0.75 -18.17 10.03
CA LEU A 20 1.33 -16.94 10.55
C LEU A 20 1.07 -15.75 9.62
N HIS A 21 1.05 -15.96 8.30
CA HIS A 21 0.66 -14.96 7.32
C HIS A 21 -0.79 -14.53 7.53
N ASP A 22 -1.73 -15.48 7.60
CA ASP A 22 -3.16 -15.21 7.78
C ASP A 22 -3.47 -14.55 9.12
N LEU A 23 -2.72 -14.92 10.17
CA LEU A 23 -2.80 -14.25 11.47
C LEU A 23 -2.31 -12.80 11.38
N GLY A 24 -1.20 -12.57 10.69
CA GLY A 24 -0.67 -11.25 10.41
C GLY A 24 -1.69 -10.39 9.66
N ASP A 25 -2.34 -10.94 8.64
CA ASP A 25 -3.35 -10.27 7.83
C ASP A 25 -4.61 -9.96 8.65
N SER A 26 -5.05 -10.89 9.50
CA SER A 26 -6.16 -10.67 10.43
C SER A 26 -5.87 -9.52 11.40
N LEU A 27 -4.66 -9.47 11.95
CA LEU A 27 -4.23 -8.39 12.84
C LEU A 27 -4.10 -7.06 12.10
N ALA A 28 -3.54 -7.08 10.89
CA ALA A 28 -3.43 -5.94 10.01
C ALA A 28 -4.81 -5.36 9.68
N ILE A 29 -5.79 -6.19 9.33
CA ILE A 29 -7.17 -5.77 9.06
C ILE A 29 -7.79 -5.11 10.30
N LEU A 30 -7.65 -5.73 11.48
CA LEU A 30 -8.17 -5.16 12.72
C LEU A 30 -7.58 -3.76 12.98
N LEU A 31 -6.26 -3.63 12.82
CA LEU A 31 -5.56 -2.37 13.00
C LEU A 31 -5.97 -1.33 11.94
N ALA A 32 -6.08 -1.75 10.69
CA ALA A 32 -6.54 -0.92 9.58
C ALA A 32 -7.94 -0.39 9.85
N MET A 33 -8.88 -1.23 10.29
CA MET A 33 -10.23 -0.79 10.66
C MET A 33 -10.22 0.26 11.79
N PHE A 34 -9.37 0.07 12.80
CA PHE A 34 -9.23 1.02 13.90
C PHE A 34 -8.67 2.38 13.44
N LEU A 35 -7.59 2.37 12.66
CA LEU A 35 -6.93 3.58 12.18
C LEU A 35 -7.74 4.28 11.08
N GLU A 36 -8.47 3.55 10.25
CA GLU A 36 -9.40 4.11 9.27
C GLU A 36 -10.57 4.81 9.95
N LYS A 37 -11.06 4.27 11.07
CA LYS A 37 -12.06 4.99 11.89
C LYS A 37 -11.52 6.32 12.43
N ILE A 38 -10.21 6.42 12.65
CA ILE A 38 -9.57 7.69 13.04
C ILE A 38 -9.37 8.59 11.82
N SER A 39 -9.06 8.03 10.65
CA SER A 39 -8.71 8.79 9.44
C SER A 39 -9.85 9.69 8.94
N VAL A 40 -11.10 9.27 9.14
CA VAL A 40 -12.32 10.01 8.74
C VAL A 40 -12.68 11.19 9.66
N ARG A 41 -11.92 11.44 10.73
CA ARG A 41 -12.17 12.58 11.62
C ARG A 41 -11.88 13.91 10.92
N LYS A 42 -12.71 14.92 11.25
CA LYS A 42 -12.55 16.29 10.75
C LYS A 42 -11.29 16.96 11.33
N ARG A 43 -10.92 18.08 10.72
CA ARG A 43 -9.83 18.96 11.14
C ARG A 43 -10.08 19.51 12.54
N ASP A 44 -9.02 19.68 13.31
CA ASP A 44 -9.02 20.33 14.62
C ASP A 44 -7.71 21.12 14.84
N ASP A 45 -7.53 21.68 16.02
CA ASP A 45 -6.37 22.52 16.37
C ASP A 45 -5.04 21.73 16.43
N ASN A 46 -5.10 20.39 16.53
CA ASN A 46 -3.91 19.53 16.51
C ASN A 46 -3.56 19.07 15.09
N TYR A 47 -4.59 18.80 14.26
CA TYR A 47 -4.46 18.31 12.89
C TYR A 47 -5.25 19.20 11.94
N SER A 48 -4.60 20.27 11.47
CA SER A 48 -5.19 21.28 10.59
C SER A 48 -5.66 20.75 9.22
N TYR A 49 -5.00 19.70 8.70
CA TYR A 49 -5.43 18.98 7.50
C TYR A 49 -6.33 17.77 7.79
N GLY A 50 -6.61 17.49 9.07
CA GLY A 50 -7.39 16.36 9.53
C GLY A 50 -6.55 15.08 9.65
N TYR A 51 -7.24 13.95 9.84
CA TYR A 51 -6.62 12.70 10.26
C TYR A 51 -6.31 11.72 9.11
N LYS A 52 -6.41 12.16 7.86
CA LYS A 52 -6.28 11.30 6.66
C LYS A 52 -5.05 10.38 6.66
N ARG A 53 -3.90 10.87 7.15
CA ARG A 53 -2.63 10.11 7.22
C ARG A 53 -2.66 8.89 8.16
N PHE A 54 -3.65 8.78 9.05
CA PHE A 54 -3.80 7.57 9.88
C PHE A 54 -4.15 6.34 9.05
N SER A 55 -4.85 6.52 7.91
CA SER A 55 -5.11 5.42 6.96
C SER A 55 -3.79 4.88 6.38
N LEU A 56 -2.90 5.78 5.93
CA LEU A 56 -1.56 5.41 5.44
C LEU A 56 -0.70 4.76 6.52
N LEU A 57 -0.74 5.29 7.75
CA LEU A 57 -0.02 4.74 8.89
C LEU A 57 -0.43 3.28 9.13
N SER A 58 -1.73 2.98 8.97
CA SER A 58 -2.24 1.62 9.10
C SER A 58 -1.65 0.67 8.07
N ALA A 59 -1.50 1.11 6.82
CA ALA A 59 -0.96 0.31 5.75
C ALA A 59 0.55 0.05 5.94
N VAL A 60 1.30 1.05 6.43
CA VAL A 60 2.73 0.88 6.79
C VAL A 60 2.88 -0.13 7.93
N ILE A 61 2.14 0.03 9.04
CA ILE A 61 2.25 -0.88 10.19
C ILE A 61 1.83 -2.30 9.80
N SER A 62 0.75 -2.45 9.03
CA SER A 62 0.30 -3.74 8.51
C SER A 62 1.39 -4.43 7.69
N SER A 63 2.03 -3.69 6.79
CA SER A 63 3.12 -4.22 5.96
C SER A 63 4.35 -4.59 6.82
N LEU A 64 4.62 -3.86 7.91
CA LEU A 64 5.68 -4.20 8.85
C LEU A 64 5.38 -5.48 9.65
N ILE A 65 4.12 -5.69 10.06
CA ILE A 65 3.69 -6.93 10.72
C ILE A 65 3.94 -8.14 9.80
N VAL A 66 3.49 -8.04 8.54
CA VAL A 66 3.68 -9.10 7.54
C VAL A 66 5.17 -9.33 7.24
N ALA A 67 5.96 -8.27 7.14
CA ALA A 67 7.41 -8.39 6.92
C ALA A 67 8.11 -9.08 8.11
N ALA A 68 7.75 -8.74 9.35
CA ALA A 68 8.31 -9.37 10.55
C ALA A 68 7.91 -10.86 10.65
N GLY A 69 6.66 -11.19 10.32
CA GLY A 69 6.19 -12.58 10.22
C GLY A 69 6.99 -13.37 9.17
N SER A 70 7.16 -12.80 7.98
CA SER A 70 7.93 -13.40 6.89
C SER A 70 9.40 -13.64 7.27
N LEU A 71 10.05 -12.69 7.94
CA LEU A 71 11.42 -12.85 8.42
C LEU A 71 11.53 -13.98 9.48
N SER A 72 10.54 -14.10 10.35
CA SER A 72 10.49 -15.17 11.36
C SER A 72 10.36 -16.56 10.70
N ILE A 73 9.51 -16.68 9.68
CA ILE A 73 9.35 -17.91 8.89
C ILE A 73 10.64 -18.25 8.15
N ILE A 74 11.28 -17.27 7.48
CA ILE A 74 12.56 -17.50 6.78
C ILE A 74 13.60 -18.02 7.75
N TYR A 75 13.68 -17.44 8.97
CA TYR A 75 14.61 -17.89 9.99
C TYR A 75 14.36 -19.36 10.39
N GLU A 76 13.11 -19.73 10.70
CA GLU A 76 12.78 -21.11 11.07
C GLU A 76 13.02 -22.09 9.91
N ALA A 77 12.62 -21.72 8.70
CA ALA A 77 12.80 -22.55 7.51
C ALA A 77 14.29 -22.77 7.21
N VAL A 78 15.13 -21.75 7.31
CA VAL A 78 16.59 -21.89 7.15
C VAL A 78 17.17 -22.84 8.19
N GLN A 79 16.73 -22.75 9.44
CA GLN A 79 17.16 -23.71 10.47
C GLN A 79 16.79 -25.16 10.12
N ARG A 80 15.59 -25.37 9.55
CA ARG A 80 15.13 -26.70 9.11
C ARG A 80 15.83 -27.22 7.86
N VAL A 81 16.39 -26.36 7.01
CA VAL A 81 17.27 -26.81 5.92
C VAL A 81 18.55 -27.44 6.47
N PHE A 82 19.15 -26.84 7.51
CA PHE A 82 20.37 -27.35 8.13
C PHE A 82 20.13 -28.49 9.13
N ASN A 83 18.96 -28.52 9.76
CA ASN A 83 18.54 -29.58 10.68
C ASN A 83 17.19 -30.15 10.20
N PRO A 84 17.20 -31.07 9.23
CA PRO A 84 15.97 -31.62 8.67
C PRO A 84 15.18 -32.39 9.71
N GLU A 85 13.90 -32.03 9.85
CA GLU A 85 12.93 -32.76 10.65
C GLU A 85 11.94 -33.48 9.74
N GLU A 86 11.32 -34.56 10.24
CA GLU A 86 10.27 -35.24 9.50
C GLU A 86 8.97 -34.43 9.49
N THR A 87 8.47 -34.17 8.29
CA THR A 87 7.15 -33.58 8.06
C THR A 87 6.14 -34.67 7.74
N ASN A 88 5.00 -34.66 8.43
CA ASN A 88 3.91 -35.59 8.13
C ASN A 88 3.19 -35.18 6.83
N SER A 89 3.72 -35.69 5.72
CA SER A 89 3.20 -35.43 4.36
C SER A 89 1.71 -35.77 4.18
N ALA A 90 1.16 -36.74 4.93
CA ALA A 90 -0.26 -37.09 4.84
C ALA A 90 -1.15 -36.00 5.46
N ILE A 91 -0.79 -35.49 6.64
CA ILE A 91 -1.49 -34.35 7.26
C ILE A 91 -1.29 -33.11 6.39
N MET A 92 -0.07 -32.89 5.88
CA MET A 92 0.24 -31.75 5.01
C MET A 92 -0.63 -31.74 3.74
N PHE A 93 -0.81 -32.89 3.10
CA PHE A 93 -1.69 -33.06 1.95
C PHE A 93 -3.15 -32.73 2.29
N LEU A 94 -3.67 -33.29 3.39
CA LEU A 94 -5.06 -33.05 3.81
C LEU A 94 -5.32 -31.58 4.12
N MET A 95 -4.39 -30.92 4.81
CA MET A 95 -4.45 -29.49 5.09
C MET A 95 -4.41 -28.69 3.80
N ALA A 96 -3.56 -29.06 2.84
CA ALA A 96 -3.48 -28.36 1.56
C ALA A 96 -4.76 -28.46 0.74
N VAL A 97 -5.38 -29.64 0.68
CA VAL A 97 -6.69 -29.81 0.03
C VAL A 97 -7.75 -28.98 0.74
N ALA A 98 -7.79 -28.99 2.08
CA ALA A 98 -8.74 -28.21 2.85
C ALA A 98 -8.56 -26.70 2.63
N GLY A 99 -7.33 -26.20 2.67
CA GLY A 99 -6.99 -24.79 2.44
C GLY A 99 -7.40 -24.31 1.04
N ILE A 100 -7.13 -25.10 -0.01
CA ILE A 100 -7.60 -24.79 -1.37
C ILE A 100 -9.13 -24.69 -1.41
N VAL A 101 -9.83 -25.65 -0.81
CA VAL A 101 -11.30 -25.68 -0.83
C VAL A 101 -11.88 -24.47 -0.07
N ILE A 102 -11.37 -24.17 1.12
CA ILE A 102 -11.84 -23.05 1.95
C ILE A 102 -11.62 -21.72 1.22
N ASN A 103 -10.41 -21.47 0.72
CA ASN A 103 -10.10 -20.23 -0.01
C ASN A 103 -10.88 -20.11 -1.32
N TYR A 104 -11.06 -21.22 -2.04
CA TYR A 104 -11.89 -21.24 -3.26
C TYR A 104 -13.37 -20.94 -2.98
N MET A 105 -13.92 -21.47 -1.88
CA MET A 105 -15.28 -21.16 -1.45
C MET A 105 -15.43 -19.67 -1.11
N GLY A 106 -14.47 -19.08 -0.42
CA GLY A 106 -14.40 -17.64 -0.16
C GLY A 106 -14.35 -16.83 -1.47
N TYR A 107 -13.46 -17.20 -2.37
CA TYR A 107 -13.26 -16.55 -3.66
C TYR A 107 -14.54 -16.51 -4.50
N ARG A 108 -15.29 -17.63 -4.54
CA ARG A 108 -16.55 -17.75 -5.29
C ARG A 108 -17.70 -16.94 -4.69
N ARG A 109 -17.66 -16.64 -3.38
CA ARG A 109 -18.75 -15.95 -2.67
C ARG A 109 -18.67 -14.44 -2.82
N LEU A 110 -17.51 -13.90 -3.13
CA LEU A 110 -17.32 -12.48 -3.41
C LEU A 110 -17.81 -12.14 -4.83
N GLU A 111 -18.32 -10.94 -5.06
CA GLU A 111 -18.67 -10.44 -6.39
C GLU A 111 -17.51 -9.60 -6.95
N SER A 112 -17.24 -9.71 -8.25
CA SER A 112 -16.09 -9.00 -8.87
C SER A 112 -16.41 -7.53 -9.21
N SER A 113 -17.66 -7.12 -9.04
CA SER A 113 -18.20 -5.82 -9.44
C SER A 113 -17.76 -4.68 -8.52
N GLU A 114 -17.49 -4.97 -7.24
CA GLU A 114 -17.04 -3.96 -6.26
C GLU A 114 -15.51 -3.91 -6.15
N ARG A 115 -14.94 -2.69 -6.24
CA ARG A 115 -13.49 -2.46 -6.20
C ARG A 115 -12.84 -3.00 -4.90
N ASN A 116 -13.53 -2.86 -3.77
CA ASN A 116 -13.05 -3.38 -2.48
C ASN A 116 -13.08 -4.92 -2.44
N GLN A 117 -14.06 -5.56 -3.06
CA GLN A 117 -14.14 -7.03 -3.11
C GLN A 117 -13.12 -7.62 -4.08
N ARG A 118 -12.74 -6.87 -5.14
CA ARG A 118 -11.69 -7.30 -6.07
C ARG A 118 -10.34 -7.48 -5.38
N ALA A 119 -9.97 -6.61 -4.46
CA ALA A 119 -8.74 -6.74 -3.68
C ALA A 119 -8.73 -8.02 -2.84
N ILE A 120 -9.82 -8.28 -2.12
CA ILE A 120 -9.99 -9.49 -1.30
C ILE A 120 -9.97 -10.75 -2.18
N LYS A 121 -10.59 -10.73 -3.36
CA LYS A 121 -10.53 -11.84 -4.31
C LYS A 121 -9.12 -12.15 -4.80
N LEU A 122 -8.33 -11.12 -5.09
CA LEU A 122 -6.94 -11.30 -5.53
C LEU A 122 -6.11 -11.91 -4.41
N HIS A 123 -6.31 -11.47 -3.17
CA HIS A 123 -5.66 -12.05 -2.00
C HIS A 123 -6.02 -13.54 -1.83
N LEU A 124 -7.31 -13.90 -1.85
CA LEU A 124 -7.72 -15.32 -1.78
C LEU A 124 -7.16 -16.17 -2.93
N LEU A 125 -6.91 -15.57 -4.10
CA LEU A 125 -6.25 -16.27 -5.21
C LEU A 125 -4.76 -16.52 -4.92
N GLU A 126 -4.09 -15.57 -4.26
CA GLU A 126 -2.72 -15.74 -3.78
C GLU A 126 -2.63 -16.88 -2.77
N ASP A 127 -3.57 -16.95 -1.82
CA ASP A 127 -3.64 -18.03 -0.82
C ASP A 127 -3.86 -19.38 -1.50
N ILE A 128 -4.78 -19.46 -2.47
CA ILE A 128 -4.99 -20.69 -3.27
C ILE A 128 -3.69 -21.12 -3.95
N LEU A 129 -2.93 -20.20 -4.53
CA LEU A 129 -1.64 -20.52 -5.17
C LEU A 129 -0.60 -20.98 -4.14
N GLY A 130 -0.58 -20.39 -2.95
CA GLY A 130 0.20 -20.85 -1.81
C GLY A 130 -0.13 -22.30 -1.44
N TRP A 131 -1.42 -22.59 -1.22
CA TRP A 131 -1.88 -23.93 -0.89
C TRP A 131 -1.66 -24.97 -1.99
N VAL A 132 -1.75 -24.58 -3.27
CA VAL A 132 -1.36 -25.45 -4.39
C VAL A 132 0.13 -25.79 -4.32
N SER A 133 0.98 -24.83 -3.95
CA SER A 133 2.41 -25.07 -3.78
C SER A 133 2.67 -26.07 -2.64
N VAL A 134 1.96 -25.92 -1.50
CA VAL A 134 2.01 -26.88 -0.37
C VAL A 134 1.48 -28.26 -0.78
N LEU A 135 0.41 -28.32 -1.58
CA LEU A 135 -0.13 -29.58 -2.08
C LEU A 135 0.90 -30.33 -2.94
N VAL A 136 1.51 -29.65 -3.90
CA VAL A 136 2.57 -30.22 -4.75
C VAL A 136 3.75 -30.67 -3.89
N ALA A 137 4.18 -29.85 -2.92
CA ALA A 137 5.24 -30.19 -1.97
C ALA A 137 4.94 -31.51 -1.24
N SER A 138 3.73 -31.63 -0.68
CA SER A 138 3.32 -32.80 0.11
C SER A 138 3.38 -34.10 -0.71
N VAL A 139 2.98 -34.06 -1.98
CA VAL A 139 3.02 -35.21 -2.89
C VAL A 139 4.47 -35.59 -3.19
N VAL A 140 5.33 -34.61 -3.50
CA VAL A 140 6.74 -34.89 -3.79
C VAL A 140 7.45 -35.43 -2.55
N ILE A 141 7.22 -34.86 -1.36
CA ILE A 141 7.77 -35.35 -0.08
C ILE A 141 7.29 -36.79 0.18
N TYR A 142 6.02 -37.10 -0.09
CA TYR A 142 5.47 -38.43 0.13
C TYR A 142 6.24 -39.52 -0.64
N PHE A 143 6.55 -39.27 -1.91
CA PHE A 143 7.27 -40.21 -2.78
C PHE A 143 8.79 -40.19 -2.61
N THR A 144 9.38 -39.01 -2.42
CA THR A 144 10.85 -38.85 -2.40
C THR A 144 11.46 -38.95 -1.00
N LYS A 145 10.64 -38.78 0.05
CA LYS A 145 11.07 -38.63 1.45
C LYS A 145 12.05 -37.46 1.69
N LEU A 146 12.15 -36.53 0.75
CA LEU A 146 13.00 -35.34 0.85
C LEU A 146 12.30 -34.27 1.69
N THR A 147 12.56 -34.26 2.99
CA THR A 147 11.93 -33.32 3.93
C THR A 147 12.37 -31.87 3.73
N VAL A 148 13.54 -31.62 3.11
CA VAL A 148 14.05 -30.27 2.77
C VAL A 148 13.14 -29.50 1.82
N ILE A 149 12.23 -30.18 1.11
CA ILE A 149 11.27 -29.53 0.20
C ILE A 149 10.32 -28.60 0.96
N ASP A 150 9.88 -28.97 2.16
CA ASP A 150 8.98 -28.16 2.99
C ASP A 150 9.62 -26.79 3.32
N PRO A 151 10.79 -26.70 3.99
CA PRO A 151 11.41 -25.41 4.27
C PRO A 151 11.86 -24.67 3.00
N ALA A 152 12.22 -25.36 1.91
CA ALA A 152 12.57 -24.68 0.66
C ALA A 152 11.38 -23.91 0.07
N ILE A 153 10.19 -24.51 0.07
CA ILE A 153 8.97 -23.85 -0.41
C ILE A 153 8.52 -22.78 0.57
N SER A 154 8.65 -23.00 1.89
CA SER A 154 8.39 -21.94 2.89
C SER A 154 9.26 -20.71 2.68
N ILE A 155 10.55 -20.87 2.41
CA ILE A 155 11.47 -19.75 2.11
C ILE A 155 11.01 -19.02 0.85
N ALA A 156 10.66 -19.76 -0.21
CA ALA A 156 10.20 -19.15 -1.46
C ALA A 156 8.93 -18.32 -1.27
N ILE A 157 7.92 -18.85 -0.57
CA ILE A 157 6.66 -18.16 -0.26
C ILE A 157 6.95 -16.94 0.63
N ALA A 158 7.70 -17.11 1.71
CA ALA A 158 8.00 -16.02 2.64
C ALA A 158 8.83 -14.89 2.00
N LEU A 159 9.76 -15.20 1.09
CA LEU A 159 10.50 -14.18 0.32
C LEU A 159 9.59 -13.40 -0.62
N PHE A 160 8.63 -14.06 -1.26
CA PHE A 160 7.65 -13.41 -2.12
C PHE A 160 6.74 -12.45 -1.33
N ILE A 161 6.24 -12.90 -0.18
CA ILE A 161 5.43 -12.07 0.74
C ILE A 161 6.26 -10.89 1.25
N LEU A 162 7.50 -11.14 1.70
CA LEU A 162 8.41 -10.09 2.18
C LEU A 162 8.70 -9.04 1.10
N TYR A 163 8.93 -9.47 -0.15
CA TYR A 163 9.14 -8.56 -1.27
C TYR A 163 7.95 -7.63 -1.48
N LYS A 164 6.72 -8.17 -1.51
CA LYS A 164 5.49 -7.37 -1.61
C LYS A 164 5.34 -6.41 -0.44
N ALA A 165 5.57 -6.87 0.78
CA ALA A 165 5.50 -6.03 1.97
C ALA A 165 6.49 -4.85 1.89
N ILE A 166 7.72 -5.07 1.42
CA ILE A 166 8.72 -4.01 1.23
C ILE A 166 8.29 -3.02 0.15
N LEU A 167 7.71 -3.48 -0.96
CA LEU A 167 7.19 -2.58 -2.00
C LEU A 167 6.07 -1.70 -1.45
N ASN A 168 5.11 -2.28 -0.73
CA ASN A 168 4.02 -1.54 -0.10
C ASN A 168 4.55 -0.50 0.88
N ILE A 169 5.51 -0.86 1.74
CA ILE A 169 6.12 0.10 2.68
C ILE A 169 6.73 1.28 1.91
N LYS A 170 7.48 1.03 0.83
CA LYS A 170 8.10 2.09 0.04
C LYS A 170 7.06 3.03 -0.57
N GLU A 171 5.96 2.50 -1.09
CA GLU A 171 4.87 3.28 -1.67
C GLU A 171 4.21 4.19 -0.62
N PHE A 172 3.85 3.66 0.53
CA PHE A 172 3.20 4.47 1.59
C PHE A 172 4.17 5.47 2.24
N VAL A 173 5.44 5.10 2.43
CA VAL A 173 6.46 6.02 2.95
C VAL A 173 6.69 7.18 1.97
N LYS A 174 6.68 6.92 0.66
CA LYS A 174 6.77 7.95 -0.38
C LYS A 174 5.66 9.00 -0.23
N ILE A 175 4.44 8.60 0.13
CA ILE A 175 3.34 9.53 0.43
C ILE A 175 3.62 10.34 1.71
N PHE A 176 4.13 9.71 2.78
CA PHE A 176 4.52 10.43 4.01
C PHE A 176 5.58 11.51 3.74
N LEU A 177 6.52 11.21 2.84
CA LEU A 177 7.57 12.11 2.36
C LEU A 177 7.06 13.18 1.37
N GLN A 178 5.74 13.33 1.22
CA GLN A 178 5.11 14.36 0.40
C GLN A 178 5.49 14.28 -1.08
N ALA A 179 5.70 13.07 -1.59
CA ALA A 179 5.95 12.89 -3.01
C ALA A 179 4.76 13.35 -3.86
N VAL A 180 5.07 13.72 -5.10
CA VAL A 180 4.08 14.03 -6.14
C VAL A 180 3.15 12.81 -6.34
N PRO A 181 1.82 13.01 -6.41
CA PRO A 181 0.86 11.93 -6.64
C PRO A 181 1.16 11.23 -7.98
N GLU A 182 1.03 9.91 -8.02
CA GLU A 182 1.35 9.12 -9.23
C GLU A 182 0.33 9.29 -10.36
N ASP A 183 -0.88 9.74 -10.02
CA ASP A 183 -1.97 9.96 -10.97
C ASP A 183 -2.02 11.40 -11.54
N VAL A 184 -1.08 12.27 -11.13
CA VAL A 184 -0.99 13.66 -11.59
C VAL A 184 0.39 13.96 -12.16
N GLU A 185 0.43 14.32 -13.44
CA GLU A 185 1.64 14.81 -14.07
C GLU A 185 1.88 16.29 -13.69
N SER A 186 2.74 16.50 -12.70
CA SER A 186 3.10 17.83 -12.17
C SER A 186 3.52 18.84 -13.26
N SER A 187 4.32 18.42 -14.24
CA SER A 187 4.74 19.25 -15.38
C SER A 187 3.56 19.77 -16.19
N SER A 188 2.57 18.91 -16.46
CA SER A 188 1.38 19.28 -17.22
C SER A 188 0.51 20.31 -16.48
N VAL A 189 0.40 20.21 -15.15
CA VAL A 189 -0.29 21.22 -14.32
C VAL A 189 0.44 22.56 -14.42
N LEU A 190 1.75 22.55 -14.21
CA LEU A 190 2.59 23.75 -14.25
C LEU A 190 2.54 24.44 -15.62
N ASP A 191 2.59 23.67 -16.70
CA ASP A 191 2.53 24.19 -18.06
C ASP A 191 1.17 24.78 -18.43
N GLU A 192 0.07 24.22 -17.92
CA GLU A 192 -1.26 24.82 -18.10
C GLU A 192 -1.41 26.12 -17.31
N VAL A 193 -0.91 26.16 -16.07
CA VAL A 193 -0.92 27.40 -15.28
C VAL A 193 -0.11 28.49 -15.99
N ARG A 194 1.10 28.18 -16.48
CA ARG A 194 1.95 29.14 -17.20
C ARG A 194 1.33 29.72 -18.48
N LYS A 195 0.34 29.04 -19.07
CA LYS A 195 -0.37 29.52 -20.27
C LYS A 195 -1.47 30.52 -19.97
N ILE A 196 -1.80 30.76 -18.70
CA ILE A 196 -2.82 31.75 -18.33
C ILE A 196 -2.29 33.16 -18.62
N GLU A 197 -3.10 33.94 -19.35
CA GLU A 197 -2.78 35.33 -19.68
C GLU A 197 -2.64 36.20 -18.43
N GLY A 198 -1.53 36.93 -18.33
CA GLY A 198 -1.19 37.78 -17.20
C GLY A 198 -0.26 37.13 -16.18
N ILE A 199 -0.01 35.82 -16.27
CA ILE A 199 1.04 35.15 -15.50
C ILE A 199 2.39 35.35 -16.19
N ARG A 200 3.37 35.91 -15.48
CA ARG A 200 4.74 36.10 -15.95
C ARG A 200 5.63 34.91 -15.62
N SER A 201 5.51 34.38 -14.42
CA SER A 201 6.21 33.18 -13.97
C SER A 201 5.46 32.47 -12.87
N VAL A 202 5.80 31.20 -12.66
CA VAL A 202 5.32 30.37 -11.54
C VAL A 202 6.55 29.79 -10.86
N HIS A 203 6.63 29.96 -9.54
CA HIS A 203 7.68 29.41 -8.69
C HIS A 203 7.05 28.81 -7.42
N ASP A 204 7.88 28.25 -6.54
CA ASP A 204 7.45 27.55 -5.31
C ASP A 204 6.28 26.57 -5.55
N PHE A 205 6.38 25.80 -6.63
CA PHE A 205 5.34 24.86 -7.02
C PHE A 205 5.51 23.54 -6.26
N HIS A 206 4.58 23.26 -5.34
CA HIS A 206 4.55 22.02 -4.58
C HIS A 206 3.23 21.30 -4.79
N LEU A 207 3.32 20.03 -5.16
CA LEU A 207 2.17 19.16 -5.37
C LEU A 207 2.43 17.84 -4.64
N TRP A 208 1.56 17.51 -3.68
CA TRP A 208 1.66 16.27 -2.91
C TRP A 208 0.27 15.69 -2.62
N THR A 209 0.23 14.50 -2.04
CA THR A 209 -1.01 13.86 -1.60
C THR A 209 -1.00 13.59 -0.10
N MET A 210 -2.16 13.68 0.54
CA MET A 210 -2.32 13.39 1.97
C MET A 210 -2.54 11.91 2.28
N ASP A 211 -3.18 11.19 1.36
CA ASP A 211 -3.61 9.80 1.52
C ASP A 211 -3.64 9.01 0.19
N GLY A 212 -3.03 9.56 -0.87
CA GLY A 212 -3.10 9.00 -2.23
C GLY A 212 -4.37 9.40 -3.00
N ASN A 213 -5.31 10.09 -2.36
CA ASN A 213 -6.57 10.52 -3.00
C ASN A 213 -6.86 12.01 -2.81
N TYR A 214 -6.41 12.61 -1.71
CA TYR A 214 -6.58 14.03 -1.42
C TYR A 214 -5.31 14.80 -1.76
N ASN A 215 -5.32 15.44 -2.93
CA ASN A 215 -4.17 16.12 -3.50
C ASN A 215 -4.13 17.59 -3.09
N VAL A 216 -2.95 18.08 -2.72
CA VAL A 216 -2.71 19.44 -2.27
C VAL A 216 -1.70 20.11 -3.18
N LEU A 217 -2.03 21.34 -3.61
CA LEU A 217 -1.20 22.19 -4.45
C LEU A 217 -0.92 23.50 -3.72
N THR A 218 0.34 23.89 -3.65
CA THR A 218 0.74 25.26 -3.31
C THR A 218 1.60 25.80 -4.43
N LEU A 219 1.33 27.04 -4.84
CA LEU A 219 2.10 27.69 -5.88
C LEU A 219 2.13 29.20 -5.71
N HIS A 220 3.22 29.79 -6.20
CA HIS A 220 3.38 31.23 -6.28
C HIS A 220 3.29 31.66 -7.75
N VAL A 221 2.43 32.64 -8.00
CA VAL A 221 2.18 33.16 -9.34
C VAL A 221 2.61 34.61 -9.38
N VAL A 222 3.50 34.94 -10.31
CA VAL A 222 4.00 36.30 -10.51
C VAL A 222 3.20 37.00 -11.59
N ILE A 223 2.70 38.19 -11.27
CA ILE A 223 1.95 39.06 -12.17
C ILE A 223 2.57 40.47 -12.21
N GLU A 224 2.10 41.31 -13.13
CA GLU A 224 2.52 42.72 -13.15
C GLU A 224 1.83 43.52 -12.03
N ARG A 225 2.52 44.52 -11.47
CA ARG A 225 1.97 45.40 -10.40
C ARG A 225 0.73 46.16 -10.83
N GLU A 226 0.63 46.47 -12.11
CA GLU A 226 -0.44 47.25 -12.71
C GLU A 226 -1.64 46.38 -13.12
N THR A 227 -1.60 45.07 -12.82
CA THR A 227 -2.69 44.14 -13.14
C THR A 227 -3.96 44.52 -12.36
N ASP A 228 -5.06 44.68 -13.10
CA ASP A 228 -6.36 45.01 -12.52
C ASP A 228 -6.86 43.92 -11.55
N PRO A 229 -7.48 44.28 -10.41
CA PRO A 229 -8.00 43.31 -9.43
C PRO A 229 -8.98 42.28 -10.01
N GLU A 230 -9.82 42.64 -11.00
CA GLU A 230 -10.72 41.66 -11.63
C GLU A 230 -9.93 40.63 -12.43
N HIS A 231 -8.81 41.04 -13.05
CA HIS A 231 -7.92 40.14 -13.76
C HIS A 231 -7.24 39.15 -12.81
N ILE A 232 -6.83 39.60 -11.61
CA ILE A 232 -6.29 38.71 -10.56
C ILE A 232 -7.34 37.67 -10.13
N ILE A 233 -8.60 38.07 -9.97
CA ILE A 233 -9.69 37.14 -9.66
C ILE A 233 -9.90 36.12 -10.79
N ARG A 234 -9.81 36.55 -12.07
CA ARG A 234 -9.89 35.66 -13.24
C ARG A 234 -8.75 34.64 -13.25
N ILE A 235 -7.51 35.06 -13.01
CA ILE A 235 -6.34 34.17 -12.91
C ILE A 235 -6.57 33.10 -11.84
N ARG A 236 -6.96 33.51 -10.62
CA ARG A 236 -7.24 32.56 -9.53
C ARG A 236 -8.35 31.56 -9.89
N LYS A 237 -9.38 32.01 -10.60
CA LYS A 237 -10.47 31.14 -11.06
C LYS A 237 -9.99 30.12 -12.09
N GLN A 238 -9.17 30.52 -13.06
CA GLN A 238 -8.59 29.64 -14.06
C GLN A 238 -7.67 28.58 -13.44
N ILE A 239 -6.82 28.98 -12.49
CA ILE A 239 -5.98 28.04 -11.74
C ILE A 239 -6.85 27.00 -11.02
N ARG A 240 -7.95 27.42 -10.37
CA ARG A 240 -8.89 26.49 -9.72
C ARG A 240 -9.58 25.53 -10.69
N GLU A 241 -9.85 25.97 -11.91
CA GLU A 241 -10.40 25.11 -12.96
C GLU A 241 -9.38 24.05 -13.40
N ILE A 242 -8.11 24.42 -13.55
CA ILE A 242 -7.00 23.49 -13.78
C ILE A 242 -6.87 22.52 -12.60
N SER A 243 -6.83 23.01 -11.36
CA SER A 243 -6.75 22.16 -10.16
C SER A 243 -7.84 21.08 -10.15
N ARG A 244 -9.09 21.45 -10.42
CA ARG A 244 -10.20 20.48 -10.50
C ARG A 244 -10.03 19.47 -11.64
N LYS A 245 -9.55 19.91 -12.81
CA LYS A 245 -9.27 19.02 -13.95
C LYS A 245 -8.24 17.95 -13.59
N TYR A 246 -7.25 18.28 -12.79
CA TYR A 246 -6.19 17.39 -12.33
C TYR A 246 -6.46 16.73 -10.97
N LYS A 247 -7.72 16.75 -10.48
CA LYS A 247 -8.12 16.16 -9.19
C LYS A 247 -7.28 16.67 -8.00
N ILE A 248 -7.06 17.97 -7.96
CA ILE A 248 -6.44 18.66 -6.83
C ILE A 248 -7.58 19.17 -5.94
N ASP A 249 -7.58 18.74 -4.68
CA ASP A 249 -8.68 18.98 -3.73
C ASP A 249 -8.46 20.23 -2.86
N HIS A 250 -7.21 20.67 -2.75
CA HIS A 250 -6.83 21.85 -1.97
C HIS A 250 -5.74 22.63 -2.68
N GLU A 251 -6.03 23.88 -3.02
CA GLU A 251 -5.05 24.80 -3.61
C GLU A 251 -4.82 26.04 -2.75
N THR A 252 -3.55 26.36 -2.51
CA THR A 252 -3.10 27.67 -2.00
C THR A 252 -2.38 28.39 -3.13
N ILE A 253 -2.87 29.57 -3.47
CA ILE A 253 -2.33 30.39 -4.56
C ILE A 253 -1.82 31.69 -3.94
N GLU A 254 -0.50 31.86 -3.93
CA GLU A 254 0.13 33.13 -3.60
C GLU A 254 0.32 33.97 -4.86
N ILE A 255 0.06 35.28 -4.75
CA ILE A 255 0.21 36.23 -5.85
C ILE A 255 1.38 37.14 -5.49
N GLY A 256 2.47 37.01 -6.25
CA GLY A 256 3.63 37.90 -6.18
C GLY A 256 3.65 38.89 -7.34
N TYR A 257 4.41 39.96 -7.20
CA TYR A 257 4.58 40.95 -8.27
C TYR A 257 5.97 40.93 -8.88
N CYS A 258 6.09 41.37 -10.13
CA CYS A 258 7.41 41.60 -10.74
C CYS A 258 8.25 42.53 -9.85
N ASN A 259 9.52 42.15 -9.62
CA ASN A 259 10.50 42.82 -8.77
C ASN A 259 10.35 42.62 -7.24
N GLU A 260 9.48 41.70 -6.81
CA GLU A 260 9.54 41.16 -5.45
C GLU A 260 10.41 39.91 -5.44
N GLU A 261 11.38 39.87 -4.52
CA GLU A 261 12.19 38.68 -4.31
C GLU A 261 11.37 37.64 -3.53
N CYS A 262 11.49 36.37 -3.93
CA CYS A 262 10.93 35.28 -3.15
C CYS A 262 11.78 35.10 -1.89
N GLU A 263 11.19 35.22 -0.70
CA GLU A 263 11.90 35.04 0.57
C GLU A 263 12.19 33.56 0.89
N PHE A 264 11.65 32.63 0.09
CA PHE A 264 11.89 31.20 0.26
C PHE A 264 13.23 30.77 -0.32
N VAL A 265 13.88 29.84 0.39
CA VAL A 265 15.16 29.27 -0.02
C VAL A 265 14.93 28.39 -1.25
N ASP A 266 15.79 28.54 -2.26
CA ASP A 266 15.74 27.78 -3.52
C ASP A 266 14.44 27.98 -4.34
N CYS A 267 13.85 29.17 -4.18
CA CYS A 267 12.82 29.78 -5.00
C CYS A 267 13.49 30.78 -6.00
#